data_AF-A0A9X0D0U8-F1
#
_entry.id   AF-A0A9X0D0U8-F1
#
_cell.length_a   1.000
_cell.length_b   1.000
_cell.length_c   1.000
_cell.angle_alpha   90.00
_cell.angle_beta   90.00
_cell.angle_gamma   90.00
#
_symmetry.space_group_name_H-M   'P 1'
#
loop_
_entity.id
_entity.type
_entity.pdbx_description
1 polymer ?
#
loop_
_entity_poly.entity_id
_entity_poly.type
_entity_poly.pdbx_seq_one_letter_code
_entity_poly.pdbx_strand_id
1 'polypeptide(L)'
;MSSAFVHIPTTHATGTTRKTVFIKNNIDKDGFYKFERAKDDNALGRGNHTSLTSRNHSTGKKTRLKLMVAILSAPIRFDRREGIRRTWMNQCNSDEVLCRFFTDSLSDMEPKVQSVLANESAKYGDIEFMPIPKGYNFGLRLLWLMEWSAARYDFDFFLRMDDDYFVCMKRLLFEIPFRPQKRLYWGYVHCEVEGLVRIDEGFPDLIRGPGTRVLE
;
A
#
# COMPACT_ATOMS: atom_id res chain seq x y z
N MET A 1 -27.31 -17.82 27.04
CA MET A 1 -28.05 -18.59 26.02
C MET A 1 -29.22 -17.73 25.55
N SER A 2 -29.13 -17.17 24.35
CA SER A 2 -30.30 -16.93 23.50
C SER A 2 -29.79 -16.64 22.10
N SER A 3 -30.09 -17.54 21.18
CA SER A 3 -29.74 -17.48 19.77
C SER A 3 -30.96 -16.90 19.04
N ALA A 4 -30.76 -15.92 18.16
CA ALA A 4 -31.79 -15.48 17.23
C ALA A 4 -31.25 -15.68 15.81
N PHE A 5 -31.72 -16.76 15.18
CA PHE A 5 -31.63 -17.00 13.75
C PHE A 5 -32.70 -16.17 13.03
N VAL A 6 -32.33 -15.51 11.94
CA VAL A 6 -33.29 -15.11 10.89
C VAL A 6 -32.70 -15.51 9.55
N HIS A 7 -33.44 -16.34 8.82
CA HIS A 7 -33.10 -16.89 7.52
C HIS A 7 -33.60 -15.97 6.39
N ILE A 8 -32.80 -15.94 5.33
CA ILE A 8 -32.87 -15.20 4.05
C ILE A 8 -34.14 -15.49 3.23
N PRO A 9 -34.54 -14.57 2.32
CA PRO A 9 -34.97 -14.96 0.98
C PRO A 9 -34.04 -14.42 -0.11
N THR A 10 -33.60 -15.34 -0.97
CA THR A 10 -32.87 -15.12 -2.22
C THR A 10 -33.81 -14.61 -3.30
N THR A 11 -33.43 -13.53 -3.99
CA THR A 11 -33.90 -13.22 -5.34
C THR A 11 -32.70 -12.91 -6.23
N HIS A 12 -32.67 -13.55 -7.39
CA HIS A 12 -31.64 -13.43 -8.42
C HIS A 12 -31.62 -12.02 -9.03
N ALA A 13 -30.43 -11.40 -9.12
CA ALA A 13 -29.99 -10.61 -10.29
C ALA A 13 -28.50 -10.24 -10.16
N THR A 14 -27.76 -10.52 -11.24
CA THR A 14 -26.42 -10.08 -11.65
C THR A 14 -25.74 -8.95 -10.84
N GLY A 15 -24.54 -9.21 -10.29
CA GLY A 15 -23.68 -8.17 -9.73
C GLY A 15 -22.38 -8.71 -9.11
N THR A 16 -21.24 -8.21 -9.60
CA THR A 16 -19.85 -8.52 -9.23
C THR A 16 -19.62 -8.56 -7.71
N THR A 17 -19.20 -9.69 -7.17
CA THR A 17 -18.90 -9.85 -5.73
C THR A 17 -17.51 -9.28 -5.39
N ARG A 18 -17.46 -8.12 -4.74
CA ARG A 18 -16.23 -7.56 -4.16
C ARG A 18 -15.89 -8.35 -2.89
N LYS A 19 -14.84 -9.19 -2.92
CA LYS A 19 -14.37 -9.95 -1.75
C LYS A 19 -13.64 -9.03 -0.77
N THR A 20 -14.25 -8.77 0.38
CA THR A 20 -13.55 -8.25 1.57
C THR A 20 -12.73 -9.38 2.19
N VAL A 21 -11.40 -9.23 2.23
CA VAL A 21 -10.49 -10.22 2.83
C VAL A 21 -10.09 -9.74 4.21
N PHE A 22 -10.57 -10.43 5.25
CA PHE A 22 -10.07 -10.28 6.61
C PHE A 22 -8.83 -11.17 6.81
N ILE A 23 -7.69 -10.56 7.10
CA ILE A 23 -6.47 -11.28 7.47
C ILE A 23 -6.45 -11.41 8.99
N LYS A 24 -6.60 -12.64 9.50
CA LYS A 24 -6.26 -12.98 10.90
C LYS A 24 -4.75 -13.19 10.97
N ASN A 25 -4.07 -12.49 11.89
CA ASN A 25 -2.69 -12.76 12.26
C ASN A 25 -2.60 -13.07 13.75
N ASN A 26 -1.86 -14.11 14.10
CA ASN A 26 -1.56 -14.52 15.47
C ASN A 26 -0.23 -13.88 15.88
N ILE A 27 -0.20 -13.28 17.07
CA ILE A 27 0.99 -12.67 17.68
C ILE A 27 1.78 -13.80 18.35
N ASP A 28 3.05 -13.99 17.99
CA ASP A 28 3.94 -14.87 18.75
C ASP A 28 4.54 -14.10 19.94
N LYS A 29 4.79 -14.80 21.05
CA LYS A 29 4.94 -14.22 22.40
C LYS A 29 6.16 -13.31 22.64
N ASP A 30 7.00 -13.09 21.63
CA ASP A 30 8.23 -12.30 21.75
C ASP A 30 8.24 -11.00 20.91
N GLY A 31 7.11 -10.59 20.31
CA GLY A 31 6.96 -9.23 19.75
C GLY A 31 7.78 -8.91 18.49
N PHE A 32 8.44 -9.90 17.87
CA PHE A 32 9.16 -9.72 16.60
C PHE A 32 8.34 -10.24 15.41
N TYR A 33 8.08 -9.35 14.44
CA TYR A 33 7.57 -9.74 13.12
C TYR A 33 8.68 -10.46 12.35
N LYS A 34 8.52 -11.77 12.12
CA LYS A 34 9.47 -12.55 11.34
C LYS A 34 9.26 -12.27 9.85
N PHE A 35 10.13 -11.45 9.26
CA PHE A 35 10.26 -11.30 7.82
C PHE A 35 11.25 -12.35 7.31
N GLU A 36 10.74 -13.52 6.88
CA GLU A 36 11.57 -14.49 6.18
C GLU A 36 11.68 -14.11 4.70
N ARG A 37 12.89 -13.70 4.31
CA ARG A 37 13.29 -13.56 2.91
C ARG A 37 13.47 -14.98 2.33
N ALA A 38 12.69 -15.34 1.31
CA ALA A 38 12.84 -16.62 0.63
C ALA A 38 14.28 -16.74 0.10
N LYS A 39 15.00 -17.76 0.58
CA LYS A 39 16.23 -18.24 -0.04
C LYS A 39 15.84 -19.37 -0.97
N ASP A 40 16.23 -19.26 -2.24
CA ASP A 40 16.32 -20.41 -3.11
C ASP A 40 17.42 -21.32 -2.54
N ASP A 41 17.11 -22.59 -2.31
CA ASP A 41 18.00 -23.72 -2.66
C ASP A 41 17.32 -25.07 -2.35
N ASN A 42 17.46 -25.97 -3.32
CA ASN A 42 17.06 -27.37 -3.29
C ASN A 42 17.75 -28.13 -2.15
N ALA A 43 16.98 -28.74 -1.25
CA ALA A 43 17.45 -29.90 -0.48
C ALA A 43 16.29 -30.78 -0.02
N LEU A 44 16.35 -32.04 -0.44
CA LEU A 44 15.49 -33.16 -0.09
C LEU A 44 15.61 -33.46 1.42
N GLY A 45 14.50 -33.50 2.16
CA GLY A 45 14.51 -33.85 3.59
C GLY A 45 13.12 -34.19 4.13
N ARG A 46 12.90 -35.47 4.42
CA ARG A 46 11.64 -36.13 4.74
C ARG A 46 11.19 -35.82 6.17
N GLY A 47 10.02 -35.21 6.35
CA GLY A 47 9.37 -35.01 7.66
C GLY A 47 7.93 -34.54 7.51
N ASN A 48 7.00 -35.21 8.18
CA ASN A 48 5.55 -35.00 8.07
C ASN A 48 5.13 -33.58 8.50
N HIS A 49 4.96 -32.68 7.53
CA HIS A 49 4.28 -31.40 7.72
C HIS A 49 3.00 -31.39 6.90
N THR A 50 1.91 -31.14 7.60
CA THR A 50 0.60 -30.83 7.02
C THR A 50 0.76 -29.77 5.94
N SER A 51 0.35 -30.15 4.73
CA SER A 51 0.29 -29.32 3.52
C SER A 51 -0.19 -27.89 3.84
N LEU A 52 0.76 -26.96 3.89
CA LEU A 52 0.49 -25.54 3.66
C LEU A 52 0.01 -25.46 2.22
N THR A 53 -1.28 -25.27 2.04
CA THR A 53 -1.86 -24.96 0.75
C THR A 53 -1.16 -23.71 0.22
N SER A 54 -0.31 -23.95 -0.77
CA SER A 54 0.29 -22.95 -1.65
C SER A 54 -0.75 -21.88 -1.95
N ARG A 55 -0.53 -20.66 -1.42
CA ARG A 55 -1.31 -19.50 -1.84
C ARG A 55 -1.07 -19.37 -3.34
N ASN A 56 -2.13 -19.54 -4.12
CA ASN A 56 -2.12 -19.27 -5.55
C ASN A 56 -1.41 -17.93 -5.80
N HIS A 57 -0.16 -18.00 -6.25
CA HIS A 57 0.48 -16.90 -6.92
C HIS A 57 -0.42 -16.66 -8.13
N SER A 58 -1.19 -15.57 -8.12
CA SER A 58 -2.00 -15.24 -9.28
C SER A 58 -1.02 -15.08 -10.44
N THR A 59 -1.00 -16.05 -11.33
CA THR A 59 -0.27 -16.04 -12.61
C THR A 59 -0.92 -15.09 -13.62
N GLY A 60 -1.76 -14.16 -13.14
CA GLY A 60 -2.31 -13.08 -13.93
C GLY A 60 -1.29 -11.97 -14.10
N LYS A 61 -1.16 -11.47 -15.32
CA LYS A 61 -0.37 -10.28 -15.64
C LYS A 61 -0.86 -9.11 -14.77
N LYS A 62 0.04 -8.52 -13.98
CA LYS A 62 -0.28 -7.35 -13.16
C LYS A 62 -0.56 -6.16 -14.06
N THR A 63 -1.42 -5.25 -13.61
CA THR A 63 -1.63 -3.97 -14.29
C THR A 63 -0.32 -3.18 -14.25
N ARG A 64 0.09 -2.66 -15.41
CA ARG A 64 1.29 -1.86 -15.54
C ARG A 64 0.97 -0.38 -15.31
N LEU A 65 1.68 0.26 -14.41
CA LEU A 65 1.56 1.68 -14.08
C LEU A 65 2.84 2.42 -14.45
N LYS A 66 2.71 3.66 -14.87
CA LYS A 66 3.82 4.60 -14.95
C LYS A 66 4.22 5.08 -13.54
N LEU A 67 3.23 5.40 -12.71
CA LEU A 67 3.46 5.96 -11.36
C LEU A 67 2.46 5.39 -10.35
N MET A 68 2.99 4.80 -9.28
CA MET A 68 2.25 4.45 -8.07
C MET A 68 2.49 5.55 -7.01
N VAL A 69 1.44 6.21 -6.53
CA VAL A 69 1.50 7.23 -5.49
C VAL A 69 0.87 6.69 -4.21
N ALA A 70 1.69 6.57 -3.17
CA ALA A 70 1.30 6.09 -1.86
C ALA A 70 1.28 7.23 -0.85
N ILE A 71 0.08 7.59 -0.39
CA ILE A 71 -0.17 8.75 0.48
C ILE A 71 -0.42 8.25 1.90
N LEU A 72 0.51 8.49 2.81
CA LEU A 72 0.31 8.18 4.22
C LEU A 72 -0.63 9.19 4.87
N SER A 73 -1.67 8.70 5.53
CA SER A 73 -2.64 9.55 6.24
C SER A 73 -3.13 8.90 7.52
N ALA A 74 -3.21 9.70 8.59
CA ALA A 74 -3.74 9.21 9.86
C ALA A 74 -5.27 9.03 9.79
N PRO A 75 -5.85 8.06 10.51
CA PRO A 75 -7.28 7.75 10.45
C PRO A 75 -8.20 8.96 10.60
N ILE A 76 -7.86 9.86 11.54
CA ILE A 76 -8.66 11.02 11.90
C ILE A 76 -8.59 12.18 10.88
N ARG A 77 -7.61 12.16 9.96
CA ARG A 77 -7.35 13.24 8.98
C ARG A 77 -8.21 13.12 7.72
N PHE A 78 -9.52 12.91 7.90
CA PHE A 78 -10.48 12.78 6.79
C PHE A 78 -10.57 14.07 5.95
N ASP A 79 -10.40 15.22 6.61
CA ASP A 79 -10.38 16.55 6.04
C ASP A 79 -9.22 16.72 5.05
N ARG A 80 -8.01 16.28 5.44
CA ARG A 80 -6.84 16.31 4.55
C ARG A 80 -7.01 15.41 3.34
N ARG A 81 -7.50 14.17 3.54
CA ARG A 81 -7.78 13.25 2.42
C ARG A 81 -8.81 13.83 1.46
N GLU A 82 -9.90 14.40 1.97
CA GLU A 82 -10.90 15.08 1.15
C GLU A 82 -10.32 16.28 0.40
N GLY A 83 -9.46 17.09 1.05
CA GLY A 83 -8.74 18.18 0.41
C GLY A 83 -7.86 17.71 -0.74
N ILE A 84 -7.10 16.62 -0.53
CA ILE A 84 -6.26 16.00 -1.56
C ILE A 84 -7.12 15.50 -2.74
N ARG A 85 -8.21 14.77 -2.47
CA ARG A 85 -9.14 14.28 -3.51
C ARG A 85 -9.71 15.41 -4.37
N ARG A 86 -10.08 16.53 -3.75
CA ARG A 86 -10.64 17.70 -4.43
C ARG A 86 -9.61 18.50 -5.24
N THR A 87 -8.33 18.36 -4.90
CA THR A 87 -7.24 19.13 -5.51
C THR A 87 -6.39 18.25 -6.41
N TRP A 88 -5.13 17.99 -6.08
CA TRP A 88 -4.18 17.41 -7.02
C TRP A 88 -4.47 15.93 -7.34
N MET A 89 -5.13 15.18 -6.46
CA MET A 89 -5.43 13.76 -6.72
C MET A 89 -6.51 13.58 -7.80
N ASN A 90 -7.31 14.61 -8.11
CA ASN A 90 -8.22 14.57 -9.25
C ASN A 90 -7.50 14.43 -10.60
N GLN A 91 -6.19 14.69 -10.63
CA GLN A 91 -5.31 14.51 -11.79
C GLN A 91 -4.76 13.08 -11.89
N CYS A 92 -5.02 12.21 -10.91
CA CYS A 92 -4.74 10.77 -10.96
C CYS A 92 -5.86 10.01 -11.68
N ASN A 93 -6.22 10.45 -12.89
CA ASN A 93 -7.35 9.90 -13.65
C ASN A 93 -6.94 9.10 -14.91
N SER A 94 -5.64 8.92 -15.13
CA SER A 94 -5.10 8.05 -16.18
C SER A 94 -4.89 6.63 -15.64
N ASP A 95 -5.11 5.63 -16.48
CA ASP A 95 -4.81 4.22 -16.19
C ASP A 95 -3.32 3.97 -15.91
N GLU A 96 -2.45 4.92 -16.25
CA GLU A 96 -1.01 4.87 -15.98
C GLU A 96 -0.64 5.34 -14.56
N VAL A 97 -1.54 5.98 -13.81
CA VAL A 97 -1.23 6.55 -12.49
C VAL A 97 -2.24 6.06 -11.45
N LEU A 98 -1.73 5.46 -10.38
CA LEU A 98 -2.56 5.01 -9.26
C LEU A 98 -2.22 5.80 -8.00
N CYS A 99 -3.21 6.46 -7.41
CA CYS A 99 -3.09 7.18 -6.15
C CYS A 99 -3.92 6.47 -5.07
N ARG A 100 -3.30 6.15 -3.93
CA ARG A 100 -3.94 5.45 -2.80
C ARG A 100 -3.54 6.06 -1.47
N PHE A 101 -4.50 6.14 -0.56
CA PHE A 101 -4.25 6.45 0.84
C PHE A 101 -3.91 5.19 1.61
N PHE A 102 -2.93 5.29 2.50
CA PHE A 102 -2.50 4.23 3.40
C PHE A 102 -2.66 4.71 4.83
N THR A 103 -3.44 3.96 5.62
CA THR A 103 -3.80 4.33 6.99
C THR A 103 -3.64 3.15 7.96
N ASP A 104 -3.75 3.43 9.25
CA ASP A 104 -3.56 2.44 10.31
C ASP A 104 -4.68 1.39 10.36
N SER A 105 -4.44 0.27 11.04
CA SER A 105 -5.42 -0.78 11.26
C SER A 105 -6.68 -0.25 11.96
N LEU A 106 -7.85 -0.69 11.49
CA LEU A 106 -9.15 -0.41 12.10
C LEU A 106 -9.27 -0.98 13.53
N SER A 107 -8.48 -2.01 13.89
CA SER A 107 -8.59 -2.72 15.17
C SER A 107 -8.29 -1.86 16.39
N ASP A 108 -7.46 -0.83 16.24
CA ASP A 108 -6.89 -0.10 17.37
C ASP A 108 -7.49 1.31 17.50
N MET A 109 -8.68 1.53 16.93
CA MET A 109 -9.32 2.85 16.82
C MET A 109 -10.55 3.00 17.70
N GLU A 110 -10.86 4.26 18.08
CA GLU A 110 -12.12 4.59 18.70
C GLU A 110 -13.29 4.25 17.75
N PRO A 111 -14.41 3.66 18.23
CA PRO A 111 -15.52 3.22 17.39
C PRO A 111 -16.07 4.30 16.43
N LYS A 112 -16.07 5.57 16.87
CA LYS A 112 -16.51 6.69 16.05
C LYS A 112 -15.57 6.96 14.88
N VAL A 113 -14.25 6.91 15.11
CA VAL A 113 -13.24 7.08 14.04
C VAL A 113 -13.31 5.90 13.08
N GLN A 114 -13.46 4.68 13.62
CA GLN A 114 -13.58 3.46 12.84
C GLN A 114 -14.78 3.50 11.87
N SER A 115 -15.96 3.93 12.34
CA SER A 115 -17.17 3.99 11.51
C SER A 115 -17.06 5.04 10.40
N VAL A 116 -16.53 6.23 10.71
CA VAL A 116 -16.28 7.29 9.72
C VAL A 116 -15.31 6.81 8.64
N LEU A 117 -14.19 6.20 9.05
CA LEU A 117 -13.17 5.74 8.12
C LEU A 117 -13.62 4.53 7.27
N ALA A 118 -14.42 3.62 7.86
CA ALA A 118 -15.03 2.52 7.11
C ALA A 118 -16.00 3.02 6.04
N ASN A 119 -16.83 4.02 6.39
CA ASN A 119 -17.75 4.66 5.43
C ASN A 119 -16.98 5.41 4.33
N GLU A 120 -15.91 6.12 4.68
CA GLU A 120 -15.03 6.79 3.72
C GLU A 120 -14.38 5.79 2.75
N SER A 121 -13.82 4.69 3.27
CA SER A 121 -13.21 3.62 2.47
C SER A 121 -14.22 2.96 1.54
N ALA A 122 -15.43 2.68 2.02
CA ALA A 122 -16.51 2.13 1.19
C ALA A 122 -16.94 3.10 0.08
N LYS A 123 -16.98 4.40 0.37
CA LYS A 123 -17.39 5.46 -0.57
C LYS A 123 -16.39 5.67 -1.70
N TYR A 124 -15.10 5.81 -1.37
CA TYR A 124 -14.07 6.22 -2.34
C TYR A 124 -13.26 5.03 -2.88
N GLY A 125 -13.13 3.95 -2.12
CA GLY A 125 -12.39 2.76 -2.53
C GLY A 125 -10.90 2.99 -2.78
N ASP A 126 -10.33 4.07 -2.21
CA ASP A 126 -8.95 4.52 -2.38
C ASP A 126 -8.10 4.41 -1.10
N ILE A 127 -8.64 3.80 -0.04
CA ILE A 127 -7.98 3.63 1.26
C ILE A 127 -7.57 2.17 1.48
N GLU A 128 -6.29 1.98 1.81
CA GLU A 128 -5.70 0.71 2.21
C GLU A 128 -5.32 0.75 3.70
N PHE A 129 -5.61 -0.33 4.41
CA PHE A 129 -5.35 -0.45 5.85
C PHE A 129 -4.09 -1.28 6.11
N MET A 130 -3.13 -0.66 6.79
CA MET A 130 -1.89 -1.31 7.19
C MET A 130 -2.10 -2.10 8.50
N PRO A 131 -1.67 -3.36 8.58
CA PRO A 131 -1.67 -4.15 9.81
C PRO A 131 -0.45 -3.79 10.69
N ILE A 132 -0.16 -2.50 10.82
CA ILE A 132 0.96 -1.97 11.60
C ILE A 132 0.38 -1.22 12.80
N PRO A 133 0.90 -1.44 14.02
CA PRO A 133 0.47 -0.69 15.20
C PRO A 133 0.60 0.82 15.02
N LYS A 134 -0.26 1.57 15.70
CA LYS A 134 -0.18 3.04 15.75
C LYS A 134 1.19 3.51 16.26
N GLY A 135 1.66 4.64 15.75
CA GLY A 135 2.91 5.27 16.18
C GLY A 135 3.94 5.43 15.07
N TYR A 136 5.12 5.91 15.46
CA TYR A 136 6.18 6.43 14.59
C TYR A 136 7.10 5.35 13.98
N ASN A 137 6.52 4.31 13.38
CA ASN A 137 7.27 3.27 12.68
C ASN A 137 7.36 3.56 11.16
N PHE A 138 7.98 4.68 10.78
CA PHE A 138 8.02 5.14 9.39
C PHE A 138 8.69 4.16 8.43
N GLY A 139 9.80 3.54 8.84
CA GLY A 139 10.49 2.54 8.02
C GLY A 139 9.64 1.29 7.74
N LEU A 140 8.94 0.77 8.75
CA LEU A 140 8.05 -0.40 8.58
C LEU A 140 6.84 -0.05 7.70
N ARG A 141 6.28 1.14 7.86
CA ARG A 141 5.21 1.66 6.99
C ARG A 141 5.70 1.74 5.55
N LEU A 142 6.84 2.36 5.30
CA LEU A 142 7.41 2.47 3.95
C LEU A 142 7.64 1.10 3.31
N LEU A 143 8.23 0.15 4.03
CA LEU A 143 8.43 -1.21 3.54
C LEU A 143 7.09 -1.88 3.16
N TRP A 144 6.08 -1.76 4.03
CA TRP A 144 4.76 -2.33 3.77
C TRP A 144 4.09 -1.69 2.55
N LEU A 145 4.19 -0.36 2.39
CA LEU A 145 3.68 0.36 1.22
C LEU A 145 4.29 -0.21 -0.07
N MET A 146 5.62 -0.36 -0.08
CA MET A 146 6.35 -0.93 -1.23
C MET A 146 5.92 -2.36 -1.55
N GLU A 147 5.82 -3.22 -0.54
CA GLU A 147 5.41 -4.62 -0.73
C GLU A 147 3.97 -4.73 -1.19
N TRP A 148 3.05 -3.96 -0.60
CA TRP A 148 1.64 -3.94 -0.99
C TRP A 148 1.50 -3.54 -2.46
N SER A 149 2.25 -2.52 -2.88
CA SER A 149 2.26 -2.02 -4.27
C SER A 149 2.87 -3.04 -5.22
N ALA A 150 4.05 -3.56 -4.91
CA ALA A 150 4.77 -4.50 -5.77
C ALA A 150 4.06 -5.84 -5.90
N ALA A 151 3.29 -6.26 -4.89
CA ALA A 151 2.47 -7.46 -4.96
C ALA A 151 1.30 -7.34 -5.96
N ARG A 152 0.79 -6.12 -6.22
CA ARG A 152 -0.43 -5.88 -7.00
C ARG A 152 -0.20 -5.29 -8.38
N TYR A 153 0.85 -4.49 -8.53
CA TYR A 153 1.11 -3.70 -9.73
C TYR A 153 2.55 -3.87 -10.18
N ASP A 154 2.74 -3.80 -11.49
CA ASP A 154 4.06 -3.55 -12.08
C ASP A 154 4.16 -2.06 -12.34
N PHE A 155 5.05 -1.34 -11.66
CA PHE A 155 5.15 0.11 -11.83
C PHE A 155 6.56 0.55 -12.18
N ASP A 156 6.60 1.61 -12.97
CA ASP A 156 7.81 2.26 -13.40
C ASP A 156 8.40 3.11 -12.25
N PHE A 157 7.57 3.92 -11.59
CA PHE A 157 7.98 4.74 -10.46
C PHE A 157 7.01 4.59 -9.28
N PHE A 158 7.54 4.72 -8.08
CA PHE A 158 6.83 4.70 -6.81
C PHE A 158 7.11 6.01 -6.09
N LEU A 159 6.06 6.74 -5.74
CA LEU A 159 6.12 8.00 -5.01
C LEU A 159 5.45 7.81 -3.66
N ARG A 160 6.20 7.92 -2.57
CA ARG A 160 5.61 8.04 -1.23
C ARG A 160 5.44 9.51 -0.88
N MET A 161 4.32 9.86 -0.24
CA MET A 161 4.01 11.21 0.25
C MET A 161 3.21 11.16 1.56
N ASP A 162 3.20 12.26 2.31
CA ASP A 162 2.27 12.48 3.43
C ASP A 162 1.05 13.31 3.00
N ASP A 163 0.05 13.36 3.88
CA ASP A 163 -1.25 14.01 3.63
C ASP A 163 -1.29 15.55 3.76
N ASP A 164 -0.15 16.20 3.97
CA ASP A 164 0.03 17.66 3.99
C ASP A 164 0.86 18.20 2.81
N TYR A 165 1.14 17.37 1.80
CA TYR A 165 1.85 17.80 0.60
C TYR A 165 0.92 18.07 -0.59
N PHE A 166 1.36 18.99 -1.44
CA PHE A 166 0.79 19.25 -2.75
C PHE A 166 1.77 18.82 -3.84
N VAL A 167 1.27 18.10 -4.85
CA VAL A 167 2.06 17.70 -6.02
C VAL A 167 1.42 18.22 -7.30
N CYS A 168 2.22 18.86 -8.16
CA CYS A 168 1.80 19.20 -9.51
C CYS A 168 1.93 17.95 -10.40
N MET A 169 0.88 17.13 -10.48
CA MET A 169 0.93 15.84 -11.16
C MET A 169 1.34 15.95 -12.64
N LYS A 170 0.80 16.95 -13.36
CA LYS A 170 1.17 17.22 -14.76
C LYS A 170 2.67 17.49 -14.91
N ARG A 171 3.25 18.32 -14.03
CA ARG A 171 4.67 18.66 -14.07
C ARG A 171 5.53 17.45 -13.73
N LEU A 172 5.14 16.70 -12.69
CA LEU A 172 5.85 15.48 -12.29
C LEU A 172 5.88 14.45 -13.43
N LEU A 173 4.73 14.14 -14.04
CA LEU A 173 4.64 13.17 -15.13
C LEU A 173 5.40 13.60 -16.40
N PHE A 174 5.52 14.90 -16.62
CA PHE A 174 6.37 15.47 -17.68
C PHE A 174 7.85 15.30 -17.36
N GLU A 175 8.29 15.52 -16.12
CA GLU A 175 9.72 15.50 -15.76
C GLU A 175 10.31 14.09 -15.60
N ILE A 176 9.55 13.14 -15.04
CA ILE A 176 10.07 11.81 -14.69
C ILE A 176 10.77 11.07 -15.87
N PRO A 177 10.27 11.11 -17.12
CA PRO A 177 10.95 10.50 -18.27
C PRO A 177 12.36 11.05 -18.53
N PHE A 178 12.65 12.28 -18.10
CA PHE A 178 13.97 12.92 -18.26
C PHE A 178 14.93 12.65 -17.11
N ARG A 179 14.48 11.94 -16.06
CA ARG A 179 15.34 11.55 -14.93
C ARG A 179 16.09 10.25 -15.24
N PRO A 180 17.16 9.91 -14.49
CA PRO A 180 17.81 8.61 -14.61
C PRO A 180 16.80 7.46 -14.56
N GLN A 181 16.85 6.57 -15.55
CA GLN A 181 15.89 5.45 -15.68
C GLN A 181 16.32 4.19 -14.92
N LYS A 182 17.48 4.23 -14.27
CA LYS A 182 18.05 3.16 -13.44
C LYS A 182 18.42 3.72 -12.07
N ARG A 183 18.05 3.02 -11.00
CA ARG A 183 18.42 3.33 -9.61
C ARG A 183 18.13 4.78 -9.21
N LEU A 184 17.00 5.33 -9.67
CA LEU A 184 16.56 6.66 -9.26
C LEU A 184 16.00 6.61 -7.84
N TYR A 185 16.57 7.47 -7.00
CA TYR A 185 15.96 7.92 -5.76
C TYR A 185 15.98 9.45 -5.78
N TRP A 186 14.81 10.08 -5.71
CA TRP A 186 14.67 11.52 -5.90
C TRP A 186 13.71 12.12 -4.87
N GLY A 187 14.19 13.15 -4.18
CA GLY A 187 13.51 13.86 -3.10
C GLY A 187 14.39 14.98 -2.56
N TYR A 188 14.01 15.57 -1.43
CA TYR A 188 14.86 16.53 -0.72
C TYR A 188 15.89 15.78 0.14
N VAL A 189 17.18 15.98 -0.15
CA VAL A 189 18.28 15.27 0.51
C VAL A 189 18.96 16.20 1.51
N HIS A 190 18.95 15.81 2.78
CA HIS A 190 19.74 16.44 3.83
C HIS A 190 21.18 15.94 3.77
N CYS A 191 22.13 16.86 3.59
CA CYS A 191 23.57 16.59 3.53
C CYS A 191 24.38 17.51 4.46
N GLU A 192 23.72 18.21 5.38
CA GLU A 192 24.34 19.24 6.24
C GLU A 192 25.30 18.65 7.28
N VAL A 193 25.08 17.39 7.66
CA VAL A 193 25.89 16.68 8.65
C VAL A 193 26.89 15.79 7.92
N GLU A 194 28.17 16.00 8.19
CA GLU A 194 29.24 15.21 7.59
C GLU A 194 29.05 13.71 7.86
N GLY A 195 29.11 12.90 6.81
CA GLY A 195 28.88 11.45 6.87
C GLY A 195 27.40 11.03 6.97
N LEU A 196 26.45 11.96 7.01
CA LEU A 196 25.02 11.66 7.05
C LEU A 196 24.31 12.25 5.82
N VAL A 197 24.01 11.38 4.86
CA VAL A 197 23.11 11.68 3.75
C VAL A 197 21.80 10.97 4.01
N ARG A 198 20.74 11.73 4.27
CA ARG A 198 19.39 11.19 4.47
C ARG A 198 18.39 11.97 3.67
N ILE A 199 17.37 11.29 3.16
CA ILE A 199 16.23 11.99 2.59
C ILE A 199 15.32 12.43 3.73
N ASP A 200 14.68 13.57 3.55
CA ASP A 200 13.71 14.06 4.51
C ASP A 200 12.52 13.09 4.56
N GLU A 201 12.29 12.46 5.72
CA GLU A 201 11.16 11.57 5.95
C GLU A 201 9.81 12.30 5.87
N GLY A 202 9.80 13.63 5.88
CA GLY A 202 8.64 14.42 5.52
C GLY A 202 8.45 14.55 4.01
N PHE A 203 9.48 14.50 3.18
CA PHE A 203 9.34 14.84 1.76
C PHE A 203 8.77 13.71 0.88
N PRO A 204 8.20 14.10 -0.28
CA PRO A 204 7.90 13.17 -1.36
C PRO A 204 9.15 12.47 -1.89
N ASP A 205 9.09 11.13 -1.91
CA ASP A 205 10.19 10.28 -2.31
C ASP A 205 9.83 9.42 -3.52
N LEU A 206 10.52 9.66 -4.64
CA LEU A 206 10.34 8.92 -5.89
C LEU A 206 11.42 7.85 -6.07
N ILE A 207 11.00 6.61 -6.26
CA ILE A 207 11.85 5.44 -6.42
C ILE A 207 11.47 4.74 -7.72
N ARG A 208 12.45 4.30 -8.51
CA ARG A 208 12.18 3.41 -9.66
C ARG A 208 11.74 2.04 -9.16
N GLY A 209 10.57 1.56 -9.60
CA GLY A 209 10.07 0.23 -9.27
C GLY A 209 10.90 -0.90 -9.89
N PRO A 210 10.77 -2.14 -9.39
CA PRO A 210 11.42 -3.32 -9.97
C PRO A 210 10.81 -3.60 -11.35
N GLY A 211 11.31 -2.90 -12.37
CA GLY A 211 10.89 -3.13 -13.74
C GLY A 211 11.46 -4.45 -14.23
N THR A 212 10.60 -5.42 -14.53
CA THR A 212 10.85 -6.48 -15.50
C THR A 212 11.09 -5.82 -16.86
N ARG A 213 12.30 -5.30 -17.08
CA ARG A 213 12.85 -5.18 -18.44
C ARG A 213 13.61 -6.48 -18.66
N VAL A 214 12.93 -7.44 -19.30
CA VAL A 214 13.67 -8.38 -20.16
C VAL A 214 14.36 -7.47 -21.17
N LEU A 215 15.68 -7.39 -21.05
CA LEU A 215 16.52 -6.74 -22.04
C LEU A 215 16.42 -7.61 -23.29
N GLU A 216 15.85 -7.07 -24.37
CA GLU A 216 16.22 -7.49 -25.73
C GLU A 216 17.62 -6.99 -26.05
#